data_AF-A0A8X6TPB8-F1
#
_entry.id   AF-A0A8X6TPB8-F1
#
_cell.length_a   1.000
_cell.length_b   1.000
_cell.length_c   1.000
_cell.angle_alpha   90.00
_cell.angle_beta   90.00
_cell.angle_gamma   90.00
#
_symmetry.space_group_name_H-M   'P 1'
#
loop_
_entity.id
_entity.type
_entity.pdbx_description
1 polymer ?
#
loop_
_entity_poly.entity_id
_entity_poly.type
_entity_poly.pdbx_seq_one_letter_code
_entity_poly.pdbx_strand_id
1 'polypeptide(L)'
;MDLFSIEICLNLTRPVPKRDVAPYVLKCIEIEWLQVYTDGSQLSKHQNVGGDVYSKLFSFYAPFGKCSTAFDGEVEAIRIALKQLTCHLCKIKNVVLLSDSQAAIQSISSIQDPLSKEISQCQQLLIL
;
A
#
# COMPACT_ATOMS: atom_id res chain seq x y z
N MET A 1 15.31 8.35 -20.72
CA MET A 1 14.43 7.65 -19.77
C MET A 1 14.30 8.57 -18.59
N ASP A 2 13.15 9.21 -18.45
CA ASP A 2 12.90 10.11 -17.34
C ASP A 2 12.80 9.25 -16.07
N LEU A 3 13.68 9.54 -15.10
CA LEU A 3 13.67 8.94 -13.77
C LEU A 3 12.38 9.41 -13.10
N PHE A 4 11.46 8.52 -12.73
CA PHE A 4 10.32 8.92 -11.92
C PHE A 4 10.82 9.08 -10.48
N SER A 5 10.55 10.23 -9.88
CA SER A 5 10.87 10.49 -8.48
C SER A 5 9.62 10.17 -7.68
N ILE A 6 9.52 8.96 -7.11
CA ILE A 6 8.49 8.65 -6.13
C ILE A 6 8.87 9.36 -4.83
N GLU A 7 8.19 10.45 -4.52
CA GLU A 7 8.31 11.12 -3.23
C GLU A 7 7.48 10.35 -2.20
N ILE A 8 8.17 9.61 -1.33
CA ILE A 8 7.54 8.86 -0.24
C ILE A 8 7.36 9.82 0.96
N CYS A 9 6.22 10.49 1.04
CA CYS A 9 5.89 11.32 2.20
C CYS A 9 5.25 10.48 3.30
N LEU A 10 6.07 9.98 4.24
CA LEU A 10 5.65 9.16 5.38
C LEU A 10 5.30 9.97 6.62
N ASN A 11 5.41 11.29 6.50
CA ASN A 11 4.99 12.19 7.56
C ASN A 11 3.48 12.08 7.67
N LEU A 12 3.02 11.30 8.66
CA LEU A 12 1.68 11.39 9.22
C LEU A 12 1.46 12.85 9.63
N THR A 13 0.97 13.65 8.69
CA THR A 13 0.72 15.09 8.91
C THR A 13 -0.33 15.24 10.02
N ARG A 14 -1.22 14.24 10.15
CA ARG A 14 -2.10 14.00 11.28
C ARG A 14 -2.53 12.53 11.34
N PRO A 15 -2.47 11.87 12.52
CA PRO A 15 -3.21 10.63 12.73
C PRO A 15 -4.72 10.93 12.67
N VAL A 16 -5.46 10.20 11.84
CA VAL A 16 -6.92 10.29 11.78
C VAL A 16 -7.52 9.21 12.70
N PRO A 17 -8.19 9.58 13.80
CA PRO A 17 -8.82 8.60 14.68
C PRO A 17 -9.93 7.82 13.96
N LYS A 18 -10.14 6.53 14.31
CA LYS A 18 -11.22 5.68 13.77
C LYS A 18 -12.64 6.23 13.94
N ARG A 19 -12.84 7.23 14.81
CA ARG A 19 -14.13 7.93 14.98
C ARG A 19 -14.33 9.07 13.97
N ASP A 20 -13.26 9.50 13.31
CA ASP A 20 -13.20 10.66 12.43
C ASP A 20 -13.09 10.24 10.93
N VAL A 21 -13.39 8.98 10.60
CA VAL A 21 -13.53 8.47 9.22
C VAL A 21 -14.89 8.78 8.58
N ALA A 22 -15.66 9.71 9.17
CA ALA A 22 -16.90 10.16 8.56
C ALA A 22 -16.61 10.63 7.12
N PRO A 23 -17.46 10.26 6.13
CA PRO A 23 -17.19 10.53 4.71
C PRO A 23 -16.82 11.99 4.40
N TYR A 24 -17.34 12.95 5.17
CA TYR A 24 -17.05 14.38 4.99
C TYR A 24 -15.63 14.80 5.45
N VAL A 25 -15.02 14.10 6.41
CA VAL A 25 -13.64 14.36 6.86
C VAL A 25 -12.64 13.84 5.81
N LEU A 26 -12.95 12.68 5.24
CA LEU A 26 -12.19 12.09 4.13
C LEU A 26 -12.40 12.84 2.81
N LYS A 27 -13.53 13.53 2.64
CA LYS A 27 -13.82 14.37 1.47
C LYS A 27 -12.90 15.59 1.37
N CYS A 28 -12.33 16.06 2.47
CA CYS A 28 -11.28 17.09 2.44
C CYS A 28 -9.95 16.57 1.87
N ILE A 29 -9.81 15.25 1.72
CA ILE A 29 -8.69 14.54 1.08
C ILE A 29 -9.11 14.07 -0.32
N GLU A 30 -10.16 14.65 -0.92
CA GLU A 30 -10.49 14.53 -2.34
C GLU A 30 -9.42 15.30 -3.14
N ILE A 31 -8.21 14.76 -3.08
CA ILE A 31 -7.04 15.20 -3.81
C ILE A 31 -7.23 14.68 -5.23
N GLU A 32 -6.82 15.46 -6.24
CA GLU A 32 -6.83 15.06 -7.66
C GLU A 32 -5.94 13.82 -7.95
N TRP A 33 -5.26 13.29 -6.94
CA TRP A 33 -4.35 12.17 -7.05
C TRP A 33 -5.11 10.85 -7.11
N LEU A 34 -4.53 9.87 -7.81
CA LEU A 34 -5.09 8.54 -7.83
C LEU A 34 -4.97 7.92 -6.43
N GLN A 35 -6.11 7.65 -5.81
CA GLN A 35 -6.17 6.95 -4.53
C GLN A 35 -6.05 5.45 -4.75
N VAL A 36 -5.14 4.81 -4.02
CA VAL A 36 -4.96 3.36 -3.98
C VAL A 36 -5.06 2.93 -2.53
N TYR A 37 -6.03 2.08 -2.24
CA TYR A 37 -6.30 1.52 -0.92
C TYR A 37 -5.73 0.11 -0.87
N THR A 38 -5.05 -0.23 0.21
CA THR A 38 -4.51 -1.58 0.45
C THR A 38 -4.96 -2.08 1.81
N ASP A 39 -5.32 -3.34 1.89
CA ASP A 39 -5.69 -4.02 3.14
C ASP A 39 -5.11 -5.45 3.13
N GLY A 40 -4.71 -5.91 4.31
CA GLY A 40 -4.17 -7.24 4.56
C GLY A 40 -4.99 -7.96 5.62
N SER A 41 -5.58 -9.09 5.27
CA SER A 41 -6.43 -9.86 6.18
C SER A 41 -5.89 -11.27 6.45
N GLN A 42 -6.19 -11.78 7.65
CA GLN A 42 -5.87 -13.16 8.02
C GLN A 42 -7.11 -13.85 8.58
N LEU A 43 -7.43 -15.03 8.02
CA LEU A 43 -8.50 -15.89 8.53
C LEU A 43 -7.99 -16.71 9.71
N SER A 44 -8.53 -16.43 10.91
CA SER A 44 -8.13 -17.03 12.19
C SER A 44 -8.19 -18.57 12.22
N LYS A 45 -9.13 -19.19 11.50
CA LYS A 45 -9.30 -20.66 11.48
C LYS A 45 -8.32 -21.42 10.60
N HIS A 46 -7.72 -20.77 9.61
CA HIS A 46 -6.95 -21.47 8.57
C HIS A 46 -5.54 -20.89 8.37
N GLN A 47 -5.21 -19.80 9.05
CA GLN A 47 -3.97 -19.03 8.82
C GLN A 47 -3.76 -18.69 7.35
N ASN A 48 -4.86 -18.58 6.60
CA ASN A 48 -4.83 -18.10 5.24
C ASN A 48 -4.78 -16.59 5.32
N VAL A 49 -3.78 -16.02 4.65
CA VAL A 49 -3.65 -14.58 4.51
C VAL A 49 -4.06 -14.17 3.11
N GLY A 50 -4.63 -12.99 2.99
CA GLY A 50 -4.87 -12.34 1.72
C GLY A 50 -4.48 -10.88 1.80
N GLY A 51 -4.09 -10.32 0.67
CA GLY A 51 -3.96 -8.88 0.48
C GLY A 51 -4.89 -8.45 -0.65
N ASP A 52 -5.54 -7.31 -0.48
CA ASP A 52 -6.33 -6.69 -1.53
C ASP A 52 -5.92 -5.25 -1.77
N VAL A 53 -6.13 -4.84 -3.01
CA VAL A 53 -5.90 -3.48 -3.46
C VAL A 53 -7.11 -2.99 -4.23
N TYR A 54 -7.48 -1.75 -3.95
CA TYR A 54 -8.54 -1.06 -4.65
C TYR A 54 -8.09 0.33 -5.10
N SER A 55 -8.36 0.65 -6.35
CA SER A 55 -8.21 1.97 -6.93
C SER A 55 -9.26 2.15 -8.02
N LYS A 56 -9.53 3.39 -8.43
CA LYS A 56 -10.43 3.67 -9.56
C LYS A 56 -9.96 3.03 -10.87
N LEU A 57 -8.66 2.75 -11.01
CA LEU A 57 -8.08 2.15 -12.22
C LEU A 57 -8.02 0.63 -12.18
N PHE A 58 -7.91 0.04 -10.99
CA PHE A 58 -7.71 -1.40 -10.84
C PHE A 58 -8.14 -1.90 -9.45
N SER A 59 -8.54 -3.16 -9.37
CA SER A 59 -8.84 -3.83 -8.12
C SER A 59 -8.40 -5.29 -8.20
N PHE A 60 -7.64 -5.73 -7.21
CA PHE A 60 -7.08 -7.08 -7.16
C PHE A 60 -7.16 -7.64 -5.74
N TYR A 61 -7.26 -8.95 -5.67
CA TYR A 61 -7.10 -9.73 -4.46
C TYR A 61 -6.06 -10.82 -4.72
N ALA A 62 -5.16 -11.05 -3.77
CA ALA A 62 -4.16 -12.10 -3.83
C ALA A 62 -4.12 -12.90 -2.53
N PRO A 63 -4.27 -14.23 -2.59
CA PRO A 63 -4.02 -15.08 -1.44
C PRO A 63 -2.51 -15.15 -1.18
N PHE A 64 -2.12 -14.96 0.07
CA PHE A 64 -0.73 -15.01 0.53
C PHE A 64 -0.52 -16.21 1.46
N GLY A 65 -0.53 -17.41 0.88
CA GLY A 65 -0.06 -18.64 1.52
C GLY A 65 -0.72 -19.07 2.84
N LYS A 66 -0.20 -20.17 3.41
CA LYS A 66 -0.47 -20.65 4.78
C LYS A 66 0.75 -20.31 5.64
N CYS A 67 0.52 -20.10 6.94
CA CYS A 67 1.55 -19.72 7.93
C CYS A 67 2.08 -18.29 7.78
N SER A 68 1.38 -17.44 7.03
CA SER A 68 1.65 -15.99 6.97
C SER A 68 0.80 -15.25 8.00
N THR A 69 1.15 -13.99 8.26
CA THR A 69 0.48 -13.07 9.18
C THR A 69 -0.32 -12.03 8.41
N ALA A 70 -1.27 -11.34 9.09
CA ALA A 70 -1.96 -10.20 8.49
C ALA A 70 -0.97 -9.14 7.94
N PHE A 71 0.15 -8.92 8.63
CA PHE A 71 1.23 -8.04 8.17
C PHE A 71 1.80 -8.46 6.80
N ASP A 72 1.97 -9.76 6.55
CA ASP A 72 2.45 -10.22 5.24
C ASP A 72 1.43 -9.94 4.13
N GLY A 73 0.13 -10.01 4.45
CA GLY A 73 -0.95 -9.62 3.56
C GLY A 73 -0.92 -8.14 3.21
N GLU A 74 -0.66 -7.28 4.20
CA GLU A 74 -0.49 -5.83 4.01
C GLU A 74 0.67 -5.52 3.07
N VAL A 75 1.84 -6.12 3.32
CA VAL A 75 3.03 -5.93 2.48
C VAL A 75 2.75 -6.42 1.05
N GLU A 76 2.09 -7.56 0.88
CA GLU A 76 1.73 -8.08 -0.43
C GLU A 76 0.73 -7.17 -1.16
N ALA A 77 -0.27 -6.65 -0.47
CA ALA A 77 -1.23 -5.70 -1.03
C ALA A 77 -0.53 -4.44 -1.56
N ILE A 78 0.39 -3.88 -0.77
CA ILE A 78 1.24 -2.76 -1.20
C ILE A 78 2.11 -3.14 -2.39
N ARG A 79 2.72 -4.34 -2.38
CA ARG A 79 3.54 -4.82 -3.49
C ARG A 79 2.75 -4.93 -4.79
N ILE A 80 1.51 -5.41 -4.72
CA ILE A 80 0.62 -5.51 -5.88
C ILE A 80 0.24 -4.11 -6.35
N ALA A 81 -0.13 -3.21 -5.44
CA ALA A 81 -0.41 -1.81 -5.76
C ALA A 81 0.75 -1.18 -6.54
N LEU A 82 1.98 -1.27 -6.04
CA LEU A 82 3.17 -0.73 -6.68
C LEU A 82 3.41 -1.35 -8.07
N LYS A 83 3.28 -2.66 -8.22
CA LYS A 83 3.39 -3.30 -9.55
C LYS A 83 2.34 -2.78 -10.52
N GLN A 84 1.08 -2.65 -10.10
CA GLN A 84 0.02 -2.14 -10.98
C GLN A 84 0.25 -0.67 -11.36
N LEU A 85 0.76 0.14 -10.42
CA LEU A 85 1.15 1.52 -10.70
C LEU A 85 2.26 1.59 -11.75
N THR A 86 3.26 0.70 -11.72
CA THR A 86 4.30 0.65 -12.77
C THR A 86 3.74 0.37 -14.16
N CYS A 87 2.68 -0.42 -14.28
CA CYS A 87 1.98 -0.68 -15.55
C CYS A 87 1.15 0.52 -16.05
N HIS A 88 0.92 1.51 -15.19
CA HIS A 88 0.05 2.66 -15.46
C HIS A 88 0.76 4.02 -15.37
N LEU A 89 2.09 4.06 -15.23
CA LEU A 89 2.88 5.30 -15.06
C LEU A 89 2.55 6.37 -16.11
N CYS A 90 2.36 5.99 -17.38
CA CYS A 90 2.04 6.95 -18.45
C CYS A 90 0.66 7.64 -18.30
N LYS A 91 -0.22 7.13 -17.44
CA LYS A 91 -1.59 7.63 -17.21
C LYS A 91 -1.73 8.36 -15.88
N ILE A 92 -0.69 8.36 -15.06
CA ILE A 92 -0.76 8.75 -13.66
C ILE A 92 0.18 9.94 -13.44
N LYS A 93 -0.39 11.06 -13.00
CA LYS A 93 0.39 12.25 -12.63
C LYS A 93 0.86 12.20 -11.18
N ASN A 94 -0.04 11.83 -10.27
CA ASN A 94 0.20 11.74 -8.84
C ASN A 94 -0.63 10.58 -8.24
N VAL A 95 -0.09 9.91 -7.23
CA VAL A 95 -0.73 8.78 -6.53
C VAL A 95 -0.65 9.02 -5.04
N VAL A 96 -1.70 8.64 -4.31
CA VAL A 96 -1.65 8.43 -2.88
C VAL A 96 -1.97 6.96 -2.58
N LEU A 97 -1.05 6.28 -1.91
CA LEU A 97 -1.26 4.92 -1.41
C LEU A 97 -1.67 5.01 0.07
N LEU A 98 -2.79 4.38 0.39
CA LEU A 98 -3.46 4.43 1.68
C LEU A 98 -3.47 3.00 2.26
N SER A 99 -2.72 2.80 3.34
CA SER A 99 -2.73 1.59 4.17
C SER A 99 -3.00 2.00 5.61
N ASP A 100 -3.80 1.23 6.34
CA ASP A 100 -3.98 1.40 7.79
C ASP A 100 -2.92 0.63 8.61
N SER A 101 -2.05 -0.14 7.95
CA SER A 101 -0.92 -0.84 8.56
C SER A 101 0.31 0.05 8.66
N GLN A 102 0.42 0.75 9.80
CA GLN A 102 1.63 1.51 10.14
C GLN A 102 2.89 0.64 10.07
N ALA A 103 2.81 -0.63 10.50
CA ALA A 103 3.93 -1.56 10.44
C ALA A 103 4.39 -1.79 9.00
N ALA A 104 3.46 -2.06 8.07
CA ALA A 104 3.81 -2.27 6.67
C ALA A 104 4.44 -1.02 6.04
N ILE A 105 3.85 0.15 6.27
CA ILE A 105 4.38 1.45 5.80
C ILE A 105 5.81 1.67 6.32
N GLN A 106 6.06 1.42 7.61
CA GLN A 106 7.39 1.57 8.20
C GLN A 106 8.40 0.57 7.63
N SER A 107 7.98 -0.68 7.42
CA SER A 107 8.86 -1.73 6.89
C SER A 107 9.32 -1.45 5.46
N ILE A 108 8.40 -1.07 4.56
CA ILE A 108 8.75 -0.77 3.16
C ILE A 108 9.54 0.53 3.00
N SER A 109 9.44 1.41 3.99
CA SER A 109 10.08 2.73 3.97
C SER A 109 11.41 2.78 4.69
N SER A 110 11.74 1.71 5.41
CA SER A 110 13.00 1.60 6.13
C SER A 110 14.17 1.58 5.14
N ILE A 111 15.25 2.28 5.49
CA ILE A 111 16.54 2.23 4.77
C ILE A 111 17.36 1.00 5.21
N GLN A 112 16.90 0.29 6.25
CA GLN A 112 17.57 -0.92 6.75
C GLN A 112 17.34 -2.12 5.82
N ASP A 113 18.13 -3.17 6.04
CA ASP A 113 17.99 -4.42 5.31
C ASP A 113 16.56 -4.98 5.42
N PRO A 114 15.94 -5.36 4.29
CA PRO A 114 14.56 -5.80 4.27
C PRO A 114 14.41 -7.13 5.00
N LEU A 115 13.38 -7.19 5.87
CA LEU A 115 13.06 -8.40 6.64
C LEU A 115 12.52 -9.55 5.78
N SER A 116 12.03 -9.24 4.57
CA SER A 116 11.53 -10.22 3.62
C SER A 116 11.80 -9.80 2.18
N LYS A 117 11.69 -10.77 1.26
CA LYS A 117 11.84 -10.54 -0.18
C LYS A 117 10.76 -9.58 -0.69
N GLU A 118 9.57 -9.64 -0.13
CA GLU A 118 8.42 -8.83 -0.51
C GLU A 118 8.65 -7.36 -0.13
N ILE A 119 9.21 -7.10 1.06
CA ILE A 119 9.62 -5.76 1.50
C ILE A 119 10.72 -5.22 0.58
N SER A 120 11.73 -6.05 0.26
CA SER A 120 12.80 -5.67 -0.68
C SER A 120 12.25 -5.28 -2.05
N GLN A 121 11.28 -6.02 -2.56
CA GLN A 121 10.62 -5.71 -3.83
C GLN A 121 9.82 -4.40 -3.76
N CYS A 122 9.13 -4.14 -2.65
CA CYS A 122 8.44 -2.86 -2.46
C CYS A 122 9.43 -1.69 -2.46
N GLN A 123 10.53 -1.80 -1.71
CA GLN A 123 11.59 -0.79 -1.66
C GLN A 123 12.16 -0.50 -3.06
N GLN A 124 12.42 -1.55 -3.86
CA GLN A 124 12.91 -1.39 -5.22
C GLN A 124 11.91 -0.68 -6.14
N LEU A 125 10.62 -1.00 -6.01
CA LEU A 125 9.55 -0.38 -6.80
C LEU A 125 9.30 1.09 -6.42
N LEU A 126 9.68 1.50 -5.21
CA LEU A 126 9.57 2.87 -4.73
C LEU A 126 10.72 3.78 -5.18
N ILE A 127 11.79 3.25 -5.78
CA ILE A 127 12.96 4.02 -6.26
C ILE A 127 12.90 4.26 -7.78
N LEU A 128 11.93 3.65 -8.48
CA LEU A 128 11.73 3.77 -9.93
C LEU A 128 11.01 5.06 -10.34
#